data_AF-A0A1C4S7K8-F1
#
_entry.id   AF-A0A1C4S7K8-F1
#
_cell.length_a   1.000
_cell.length_b   1.000
_cell.length_c   1.000
_cell.angle_alpha   90.00
_cell.angle_beta   90.00
_cell.angle_gamma   90.00
#
_symmetry.space_group_name_H-M   'P 1'
#
loop_
_entity.id
_entity.type
_entity.pdbx_description
1 polymer ?
#
loop_
_entity_poly.entity_id
_entity_poly.type
_entity_poly.pdbx_seq_one_letter_code
_entity_poly.pdbx_strand_id
1 'polypeptide(L)'
;MRGHSFSTPGNRMWPALHRSGFTPHQFRPEQERDLLDLGLGLTTLVRRATARASDLTREEYLRGAEDLLARMEILRPAWLAFLGVTGYRTAFGFRQARTGPQSATIAGAHVWIVPNPSGLNAHYPPAALAEEFTALRIAAGLPDRTQGPAGSDPGPADGR
;
A
#
# COMPACT_ATOMS: atom_id res chain seq x y z
N MET A 1 17.92 12.19 12.45
CA MET A 1 17.58 10.75 12.33
C MET A 1 16.56 10.61 11.21
N ARG A 2 16.82 9.78 10.19
CA ARG A 2 15.83 9.54 9.12
C ARG A 2 14.71 8.71 9.74
N GLY A 3 13.50 9.28 9.83
CA GLY A 3 12.32 8.50 10.18
C GLY A 3 11.93 7.65 8.97
N HIS A 4 12.00 6.33 9.11
CA HIS A 4 11.58 5.41 8.05
C HIS A 4 10.06 5.26 8.04
N SER A 5 9.47 5.05 6.86
CA SER A 5 8.02 4.85 6.76
C SER A 5 7.60 3.64 7.60
N PHE A 6 6.56 3.80 8.42
CA PHE A 6 6.00 2.72 9.25
C PHE A 6 6.99 2.13 10.26
N SER A 7 7.93 2.92 10.77
CA SER A 7 8.92 2.48 11.77
C SER A 7 8.41 2.47 13.22
N THR A 8 7.15 2.86 13.47
CA THR A 8 6.61 2.90 14.83
C THR A 8 6.34 1.49 15.38
N PRO A 9 6.63 1.23 16.66
CA PRO A 9 6.31 -0.06 17.28
C PRO A 9 4.83 -0.40 17.11
N GLY A 10 4.55 -1.63 16.66
CA GLY A 10 3.20 -2.12 16.43
C GLY A 10 2.58 -1.74 15.09
N ASN A 11 3.28 -1.02 14.20
CA ASN A 11 2.84 -0.86 12.82
C ASN A 11 2.84 -2.20 12.07
N ARG A 12 1.75 -2.52 11.38
CA ARG A 12 1.51 -3.82 10.73
C ARG A 12 1.74 -3.79 9.22
N MET A 13 2.24 -2.69 8.66
CA MET A 13 2.44 -2.55 7.21
C MET A 13 3.41 -3.60 6.67
N TRP A 14 4.63 -3.66 7.21
CA TRP A 14 5.67 -4.57 6.71
C TRP A 14 5.29 -6.05 6.82
N PRO A 15 4.75 -6.54 7.95
CA PRO A 15 4.24 -7.91 8.02
C PRO A 15 3.09 -8.20 7.04
N ALA A 16 2.14 -7.26 6.87
CA ALA A 16 1.01 -7.47 5.97
C ALA A 16 1.43 -7.45 4.49
N LEU A 17 2.36 -6.57 4.13
CA LEU A 17 2.90 -6.49 2.77
C LEU A 17 3.63 -7.78 2.38
N HIS A 18 4.40 -8.37 3.30
CA HIS A 18 5.03 -9.66 3.04
C HIS A 18 4.01 -10.80 2.97
N ARG A 19 3.11 -10.91 3.95
CA ARG A 19 2.10 -11.99 4.00
C ARG A 19 1.13 -12.00 2.81
N SER A 20 0.97 -10.86 2.13
CA SER A 20 0.14 -10.73 0.95
C SER A 20 0.85 -11.07 -0.36
N GLY A 21 2.14 -11.39 -0.31
CA GLY A 21 2.93 -11.78 -1.48
C GLY A 21 3.58 -10.63 -2.23
N PHE A 22 3.49 -9.38 -1.74
CA PHE A 22 4.16 -8.26 -2.42
C PHE A 22 5.68 -8.31 -2.32
N THR A 23 6.22 -8.85 -1.22
CA THR A 23 7.67 -8.95 -1.00
C THR A 23 8.09 -10.39 -0.72
N PRO A 24 9.30 -10.81 -1.17
CA PRO A 24 9.78 -12.18 -1.00
C PRO A 24 10.10 -12.54 0.45
N HIS A 25 10.44 -11.55 1.27
CA HIS A 25 10.60 -11.68 2.71
C HIS A 25 10.06 -10.42 3.39
N GLN A 26 9.93 -10.45 4.72
CA GLN A 26 9.51 -9.27 5.47
C GLN A 26 10.65 -8.24 5.52
N PHE A 27 10.46 -7.12 4.83
CA PHE A 27 11.40 -6.00 4.86
C PHE A 27 11.32 -5.25 6.18
N ARG A 28 12.45 -4.69 6.60
CA ARG A 28 12.52 -3.73 7.70
C ARG A 28 12.22 -2.31 7.18
N PRO A 29 11.80 -1.36 8.05
CA PRO A 29 11.62 0.03 7.63
C PRO A 29 12.84 0.63 6.94
N GLU A 30 14.05 0.24 7.33
CA GLU A 30 15.29 0.69 6.72
C GLU A 30 15.46 0.23 5.26
N GLN A 31 14.78 -0.84 4.88
CA GLN A 31 14.79 -1.46 3.55
C GLN A 31 13.67 -0.92 2.64
N GLU A 32 13.02 0.20 3.00
CA GLU A 32 11.90 0.75 2.21
C GLU A 32 12.25 1.04 0.74
N ARG A 33 13.54 1.28 0.45
CA ARG A 33 14.02 1.53 -0.92
C ARG A 33 14.11 0.28 -1.77
N ASP A 34 14.28 -0.89 -1.17
CA ASP A 34 14.34 -2.18 -1.87
C ASP A 34 12.99 -2.52 -2.53
N LEU A 35 11.90 -1.84 -2.14
CA LEU A 35 10.61 -1.94 -2.81
C LEU A 35 10.65 -1.45 -4.26
N LEU A 36 11.53 -0.50 -4.59
CA LEU A 36 11.65 0.04 -5.94
C LEU A 36 12.12 -1.02 -6.94
N ASP A 37 12.97 -1.96 -6.50
CA ASP A 37 13.42 -3.10 -7.32
C ASP A 37 12.28 -4.08 -7.63
N LEU A 38 11.19 -4.02 -6.85
CA LEU A 38 9.97 -4.80 -7.06
C LEU A 38 8.90 -4.03 -7.85
N GLY A 39 9.22 -2.82 -8.31
CA GLY A 39 8.27 -1.91 -8.97
C GLY A 39 7.24 -1.30 -8.00
N LEU A 40 7.53 -1.29 -6.70
CA LEU A 40 6.64 -0.77 -5.66
C LEU A 40 7.19 0.54 -5.09
N GLY A 41 6.32 1.54 -4.91
CA GLY A 41 6.67 2.83 -4.34
C GLY A 41 5.92 3.12 -3.04
N LEU A 42 6.57 3.87 -2.14
CA LEU A 42 5.94 4.46 -0.97
C LEU A 42 5.97 5.99 -1.08
N THR A 43 4.85 6.62 -0.73
CA THR A 43 4.72 8.08 -0.68
C THR A 43 3.78 8.46 0.45
N THR A 44 3.91 9.68 0.95
CA THR A 44 3.08 10.21 2.04
C THR A 44 2.26 11.38 1.51
N LEU A 45 0.96 11.35 1.74
CA LEU A 45 0.03 12.41 1.33
C LEU A 45 0.31 13.72 2.09
N VAL A 46 0.56 13.66 3.41
CA VAL A 46 0.85 14.85 4.22
C VAL A 46 2.18 14.67 4.93
N ARG A 47 3.14 15.55 4.64
CA ARG A 47 4.54 15.43 5.12
C ARG A 47 4.76 15.81 6.58
N ARG A 48 3.79 16.49 7.23
CA ARG A 48 3.96 16.94 8.61
C ARG A 48 4.03 15.74 9.56
N ALA A 49 5.07 15.72 10.40
CA ALA A 49 5.16 14.75 11.47
C ALA A 49 4.09 15.06 12.52
N THR A 50 3.03 14.25 12.58
CA THR A 50 2.03 14.30 13.64
C THR A 50 1.94 12.96 14.34
N ALA A 51 1.67 12.99 15.65
CA ALA A 51 1.47 11.78 16.43
C ALA A 51 0.22 11.00 15.98
N ARG A 52 -0.79 11.70 15.42
CA ARG A 52 -2.03 11.10 14.90
C ARG A 52 -2.46 11.74 13.58
N ALA A 53 -3.06 10.92 12.71
CA ALA A 53 -3.68 11.39 11.46
C ALA A 53 -4.90 12.31 11.69
N SER A 54 -5.49 12.28 12.89
CA SER A 54 -6.57 13.17 13.34
C SER A 54 -6.12 14.62 13.52
N ASP A 55 -4.82 14.85 13.67
CA ASP A 55 -4.27 16.17 13.98
C ASP A 55 -3.99 16.98 12.70
N LEU A 56 -4.24 16.39 11.53
CA LEU A 56 -4.03 17.00 10.22
C LEU A 56 -5.27 17.78 9.78
N THR A 57 -5.06 19.02 9.32
CA THR A 57 -6.17 19.86 8.85
C THR A 57 -6.60 19.48 7.44
N ARG A 58 -7.82 19.90 7.05
CA ARG A 58 -8.33 19.68 5.70
C ARG A 58 -7.42 20.31 4.64
N GLU A 59 -6.91 21.50 4.91
CA GLU A 59 -6.04 22.26 4.02
C GLU A 59 -4.71 21.51 3.79
N GLU A 60 -4.18 20.85 4.82
CA GLU A 60 -2.98 20.01 4.70
C GLU A 60 -3.24 18.81 3.76
N TYR A 61 -4.41 18.18 3.86
CA TYR A 61 -4.79 17.10 2.94
C TYR A 61 -4.98 17.57 1.50
N LEU A 62 -5.59 18.74 1.29
CA LEU A 62 -5.80 19.30 -0.04
C LEU A 62 -4.46 19.63 -0.72
N ARG A 63 -3.54 20.29 -0.01
CA ARG A 63 -2.19 20.55 -0.52
C ARG A 63 -1.41 19.27 -0.78
N GLY A 64 -1.54 18.30 0.11
CA GLY A 64 -0.97 16.97 -0.07
C GLY A 64 -1.49 16.26 -1.33
N ALA A 65 -2.76 16.45 -1.66
CA ALA A 65 -3.39 15.90 -2.86
C ALA A 65 -2.81 16.52 -4.13
N GLU A 66 -2.61 17.84 -4.16
CA GLU A 66 -1.96 18.54 -5.26
C GLU A 66 -0.53 18.03 -5.50
N ASP A 67 0.27 17.91 -4.43
CA ASP A 67 1.62 17.35 -4.49
C ASP A 67 1.63 15.89 -4.98
N LEU A 68 0.64 15.09 -4.55
CA LEU A 68 0.49 13.70 -4.98
C LEU A 68 0.14 13.63 -6.47
N LEU A 69 -0.80 14.45 -6.95
CA LEU A 69 -1.20 14.50 -8.36
C LEU A 69 0.00 14.83 -9.26
N ALA A 70 0.80 15.84 -8.89
CA ALA A 70 2.01 16.20 -9.63
C ALA A 70 3.01 15.04 -9.73
N ARG A 71 3.17 14.25 -8.66
CA ARG A 71 4.03 13.04 -8.68
C ARG A 71 3.45 11.95 -9.57
N MET A 72 2.12 11.77 -9.56
CA MET A 72 1.47 10.74 -10.36
C MET A 72 1.51 11.03 -11.85
N GLU A 73 1.46 12.30 -12.26
CA GLU A 73 1.64 12.68 -13.67
C GLU A 73 3.03 12.28 -14.19
N ILE A 74 4.05 12.36 -13.34
CA ILE A 74 5.43 11.99 -13.70
C ILE A 74 5.62 10.47 -13.63
N LEU A 75 5.24 9.85 -12.51
CA LEU A 75 5.51 8.44 -12.23
C LEU A 75 4.56 7.48 -12.95
N ARG A 76 3.33 7.94 -13.27
CA ARG A 76 2.26 7.19 -13.93
C ARG A 76 2.09 5.75 -13.43
N PRO A 77 1.90 5.54 -12.11
CA PRO A 77 1.68 4.19 -11.59
C PRO A 77 0.34 3.66 -12.09
N ALA A 78 0.25 2.36 -12.36
CA ALA A 78 -1.02 1.72 -12.73
C ALA A 78 -2.01 1.68 -11.55
N TRP A 79 -1.50 1.57 -10.32
CA TRP A 79 -2.27 1.46 -9.09
C TRP A 79 -1.77 2.43 -8.03
N LEU A 80 -2.71 3.03 -7.29
CA LEU A 80 -2.46 3.83 -6.11
C LEU A 80 -3.25 3.27 -4.92
N ALA A 81 -2.53 2.86 -3.88
CA ALA A 81 -3.13 2.37 -2.65
C ALA A 81 -3.08 3.43 -1.54
N PHE A 82 -4.23 3.76 -0.96
CA PHE A 82 -4.32 4.61 0.23
C PHE A 82 -4.38 3.74 1.49
N LEU A 83 -3.47 4.01 2.44
CA LEU A 83 -3.45 3.33 3.73
C LEU A 83 -4.36 4.06 4.73
N GLY A 84 -5.65 3.76 4.65
CA GLY A 84 -6.70 4.36 5.45
C GLY A 84 -7.61 5.30 4.65
N VAL A 85 -8.91 5.23 4.96
CA VAL A 85 -9.96 5.90 4.19
C VAL A 85 -10.03 7.42 4.42
N THR A 86 -9.61 7.90 5.60
CA THR A 86 -9.78 9.31 6.01
C THR A 86 -9.02 10.27 5.09
N GLY A 87 -7.74 9.99 4.82
CA GLY A 87 -6.93 10.85 3.96
C GLY A 87 -7.53 10.97 2.55
N TYR A 88 -7.97 9.83 1.98
CA TYR A 88 -8.63 9.81 0.68
C TYR A 88 -9.93 10.62 0.66
N ARG A 89 -10.82 10.41 1.65
CA ARG A 89 -12.08 11.15 1.77
C ARG A 89 -11.87 12.65 1.87
N THR A 90 -10.90 13.07 2.69
CA THR A 90 -10.64 14.49 2.93
C THR A 90 -9.97 15.16 1.72
N ALA A 91 -8.97 14.49 1.12
CA ALA A 91 -8.22 15.02 -0.02
C ALA A 91 -9.03 15.08 -1.31
N PHE A 92 -9.86 14.07 -1.59
CA PHE A 92 -10.55 13.92 -2.89
C PHE A 92 -12.07 14.06 -2.80
N GLY A 93 -12.63 14.33 -1.62
CA GLY A 93 -14.06 14.63 -1.45
C GLY A 93 -15.01 13.42 -1.54
N PHE A 94 -14.48 12.19 -1.68
CA PHE A 94 -15.29 10.98 -1.80
C PHE A 94 -15.84 10.48 -0.46
N ARG A 95 -16.77 11.21 0.16
CA ARG A 95 -17.25 10.98 1.54
C ARG A 95 -17.72 9.56 1.84
N GLN A 96 -18.22 8.83 0.84
CA GLN A 96 -18.73 7.47 0.98
C GLN A 96 -17.73 6.35 0.63
N ALA A 97 -16.49 6.71 0.29
CA ALA A 97 -15.44 5.74 -0.03
C ALA A 97 -15.25 4.71 1.08
N ARG A 98 -15.03 3.45 0.74
CA ARG A 98 -14.80 2.34 1.70
C ARG A 98 -13.50 1.62 1.37
N THR A 99 -13.02 0.79 2.27
CA THR A 99 -11.94 -0.17 1.98
C THR A 99 -12.28 -0.99 0.73
N GLY A 100 -11.26 -1.31 -0.07
CA GLY A 100 -11.38 -2.05 -1.32
C GLY A 100 -11.12 -1.18 -2.56
N PRO A 101 -11.43 -1.73 -3.76
CA PRO A 101 -11.27 -1.01 -5.02
C PRO A 101 -12.25 0.17 -5.12
N GLN A 102 -11.78 1.28 -5.68
CA GLN A 102 -12.63 2.43 -5.99
C GLN A 102 -12.92 2.50 -7.48
N SER A 103 -14.11 2.96 -7.85
CA SER A 103 -14.46 3.22 -9.25
C SER A 103 -13.76 4.45 -9.82
N ALA A 104 -13.41 5.42 -8.97
CA ALA A 104 -12.69 6.61 -9.36
C ALA A 104 -11.19 6.30 -9.58
N THR A 105 -10.63 6.87 -10.64
CA THR A 105 -9.19 6.91 -10.88
C THR A 105 -8.60 8.24 -10.42
N ILE A 106 -7.32 8.24 -10.05
CA ILE A 106 -6.57 9.48 -9.77
C ILE A 106 -5.43 9.55 -10.77
N ALA A 107 -5.36 10.63 -11.57
CA ALA A 107 -4.33 10.82 -12.59
C ALA A 107 -4.10 9.57 -13.48
N GLY A 108 -5.18 8.85 -13.82
CA GLY A 108 -5.15 7.62 -14.62
C GLY A 108 -4.84 6.33 -13.85
N ALA A 109 -4.43 6.40 -12.58
CA ALA A 109 -4.19 5.22 -11.76
C ALA A 109 -5.49 4.67 -11.15
N HIS A 110 -5.63 3.35 -11.12
CA HIS A 110 -6.67 2.68 -10.34
C HIS A 110 -6.43 2.88 -8.84
N VAL A 111 -7.50 3.09 -8.08
CA VAL A 111 -7.39 3.40 -6.65
C VAL A 111 -7.88 2.22 -5.82
N TRP A 112 -7.09 1.87 -4.81
CA TRP A 112 -7.49 0.93 -3.76
C TRP A 112 -7.33 1.57 -2.39
N ILE A 113 -8.27 1.35 -1.49
CA ILE A 113 -8.16 1.80 -0.11
C ILE A 113 -7.96 0.57 0.75
N VAL A 114 -6.82 0.47 1.43
CA VAL A 114 -6.60 -0.56 2.45
C VAL A 114 -6.82 0.04 3.85
N PRO A 115 -7.12 -0.76 4.88
CA PRO A 115 -7.23 -0.27 6.24
C PRO A 115 -5.91 0.36 6.72
N ASN A 116 -5.98 1.30 7.66
CA ASN A 116 -4.78 1.90 8.22
C ASN A 116 -3.97 0.84 9.01
N PRO A 117 -2.69 0.61 8.68
CA PRO A 117 -1.85 -0.42 9.30
C PRO A 117 -1.33 -0.07 10.70
N SER A 118 -1.64 1.12 11.22
CA SER A 118 -1.25 1.53 12.58
C SER A 118 -1.72 0.53 13.64
N GLY A 119 -0.85 0.21 14.59
CA GLY A 119 -1.17 -0.68 15.71
C GLY A 119 -2.32 -0.18 16.60
N LEU A 120 -2.60 1.13 16.57
CA LEU A 120 -3.74 1.77 17.25
C LEU A 120 -5.09 1.41 16.62
N ASN A 121 -5.11 0.88 15.39
CA ASN A 121 -6.31 0.37 14.75
C ASN A 121 -6.56 -1.07 15.25
N ALA A 122 -7.23 -1.20 16.39
CA ALA A 122 -7.56 -2.50 16.99
C ALA A 122 -8.55 -3.33 16.15
N HIS A 123 -9.30 -2.67 15.26
CA HIS A 123 -10.35 -3.31 14.45
C HIS A 123 -9.82 -4.12 13.26
N TYR A 124 -8.52 -4.04 12.95
CA TYR A 124 -7.92 -4.78 11.84
C TYR A 124 -6.69 -5.59 12.30
N PRO A 125 -6.83 -6.92 12.49
CA PRO A 125 -5.70 -7.79 12.75
C PRO A 125 -4.79 -7.86 11.51
N PRO A 126 -3.50 -8.23 11.68
CA PRO A 126 -2.56 -8.37 10.56
C PRO A 126 -3.05 -9.28 9.42
N ALA A 127 -3.85 -10.31 9.73
CA ALA A 127 -4.40 -11.23 8.73
C ALA A 127 -5.40 -10.54 7.80
N ALA A 128 -6.39 -9.83 8.35
CA ALA A 128 -7.36 -9.08 7.56
C ALA A 128 -6.69 -7.97 6.72
N LEU A 129 -5.64 -7.33 7.25
CA LEU A 129 -4.86 -6.38 6.46
C LEU A 129 -4.13 -7.06 5.30
N ALA A 130 -3.54 -8.23 5.53
CA ALA A 130 -2.89 -9.01 4.48
C ALA A 130 -3.89 -9.50 3.42
N GLU A 131 -5.12 -9.86 3.79
CA GLU A 131 -6.17 -10.23 2.82
C GLU A 131 -6.49 -9.08 1.86
N GLU A 132 -6.64 -7.86 2.36
CA GLU A 132 -6.86 -6.67 1.52
C GLU A 132 -5.68 -6.37 0.59
N PHE A 133 -4.45 -6.52 1.08
CA PHE A 133 -3.28 -6.41 0.23
C PHE A 133 -3.22 -7.54 -0.81
N THR A 134 -3.59 -8.77 -0.46
CA THR A 134 -3.65 -9.89 -1.42
C THR A 134 -4.66 -9.60 -2.52
N ALA A 135 -5.84 -9.10 -2.18
CA ALA A 135 -6.85 -8.73 -3.15
C ALA A 135 -6.34 -7.64 -4.12
N LEU A 136 -5.66 -6.61 -3.59
CA LEU A 136 -5.00 -5.59 -4.41
C LEU A 136 -3.92 -6.19 -5.31
N ARG A 137 -3.05 -7.07 -4.79
CA ARG A 137 -1.97 -7.72 -5.56
C ARG A 137 -2.54 -8.48 -6.75
N ILE A 138 -3.58 -9.27 -6.52
CA ILE A 138 -4.27 -10.05 -7.56
C ILE A 138 -4.91 -9.11 -8.59
N ALA A 139 -5.61 -8.07 -8.15
CA ALA A 139 -6.22 -7.07 -9.05
C ALA A 139 -5.17 -6.33 -9.89
N ALA A 140 -3.98 -6.12 -9.35
CA ALA A 140 -2.85 -5.52 -10.06
C ALA A 140 -2.11 -6.50 -10.98
N GLY A 141 -2.50 -7.78 -11.03
CA GLY A 141 -1.83 -8.79 -11.83
C GLY A 141 -0.40 -9.10 -11.38
N LEU A 142 -0.06 -8.81 -10.12
CA LEU A 142 1.28 -8.99 -9.58
C LEU A 142 1.48 -10.42 -9.06
N PRO A 143 2.66 -11.03 -9.28
CA PRO A 143 2.94 -12.39 -8.80
C PRO A 143 3.00 -12.43 -7.28
N ASP A 144 2.70 -13.61 -6.71
CA ASP A 144 3.04 -13.88 -5.31
C ASP A 144 4.54 -14.13 -5.22
N ARG A 145 5.26 -13.22 -4.55
CA ARG A 145 6.72 -13.27 -4.42
C ARG A 145 7.18 -14.10 -3.21
N THR A 146 6.27 -14.54 -2.35
CA THR A 146 6.60 -15.37 -1.17
C THR A 146 6.91 -16.81 -1.55
N GLN A 147 6.25 -17.29 -2.59
CA GLN A 147 6.63 -18.50 -3.29
C GLN A 147 7.86 -18.12 -4.13
N GLY A 148 8.96 -18.88 -4.04
CA GLY A 148 10.12 -18.68 -4.91
C GLY A 148 9.72 -18.71 -6.40
N PRO A 149 10.64 -18.45 -7.36
CA PRO A 149 10.31 -18.59 -8.78
C PRO A 149 9.58 -19.92 -8.96
N ALA A 150 8.33 -19.87 -9.45
CA ALA A 150 7.46 -21.03 -9.55
C ALA A 150 8.30 -22.17 -10.11
N GLY A 151 8.55 -23.18 -9.28
CA GLY A 151 9.37 -24.32 -9.66
C GLY A 151 8.83 -24.82 -10.99
N SER A 152 9.73 -24.92 -11.98
CA SER A 152 9.46 -25.53 -13.26
C SER A 152 8.59 -26.76 -13.03
N ASP A 153 7.40 -26.75 -13.61
CA ASP A 153 6.52 -27.92 -13.66
C ASP A 153 7.38 -29.08 -14.16
N PRO A 154 7.56 -30.19 -13.40
CA PRO A 154 8.18 -31.36 -13.98
C PRO A 154 7.22 -31.83 -15.06
N GLY A 155 7.57 -31.55 -16.31
CA GLY A 155 6.82 -31.98 -17.49
C GLY A 155 6.49 -33.47 -17.38
N PRO A 156 5.39 -33.91 -17.99
CA PRO A 156 4.84 -35.25 -17.77
C PRO A 156 5.94 -36.27 -17.99
N ALA A 157 6.18 -37.11 -16.97
CA ALA A 157 7.06 -38.25 -17.05
C ALA A 157 6.47 -39.23 -18.07
N ASP A 158 6.89 -39.09 -19.32
CA ASP A 158 6.71 -40.13 -20.32
C ASP A 158 7.75 -41.22 -20.03
N GLY A 159 7.29 -42.43 -19.69
CA GLY A 159 8.19 -43.40 -19.08
C GLY A 159 7.63 -44.78 -18.74
N ARG A 160 7.12 -45.46 -19.78
CA ARG A 160 6.93 -46.92 -19.93
C ARG A 160 5.62 -47.55 -19.46
#